data_AF-A0AAJ3NAS1-F1
#
_entry.id   AF-A0AAJ3NAS1-F1
#
_cell.length_a   1.000
_cell.length_b   1.000
_cell.length_c   1.000
_cell.angle_alpha   90.00
_cell.angle_beta   90.00
_cell.angle_gamma   90.00
#
_symmetry.space_group_name_H-M   'P 1'
#
loop_
_entity.id
_entity.type
_entity.pdbx_description
1 polymer ?
#
loop_
_entity_poly.entity_id
_entity_poly.type
_entity_poly.pdbx_seq_one_letter_code
_entity_poly.pdbx_strand_id
1 'polypeptide(L)'
;MNKLILIGNGFDLAHGLPTSYTNLLNYFWLFLPENINAPEIKEILYINPNYSKCLSFSENNEVIKNFKDFKLSVSLYFNSDYYKNIKAENLGIKLYNGEFLIYEFKNHFFYILNQYFEEHNWVDIENLYYEILVSFINKEENKYKYKGDIISLNKEFYTIKKFLEAYLYKEVISNRKFIFTKRNEPILELFKNNIHNLGDKIKRKINDPYFYEFPYEDRLELIEIDDELLKQINESNPTTNELLFLDFNYTNTVDTYAKTLNSFKTPLYPRATQISIHGKINDHVNPINFGFGDEMDDHYKLIENTNDNNYLENIKSFMYLNNSNYKKLLNWINNSKFQVFIMGHSCGLSDRTMLNTIFEHHNCRSIKVFYYERNGKDNFKEITQNISRHFNKKTLMREKLVDKSLSCPLPQEGGFDYHLYPLY
;
A
#
# COMPACT_ATOMS: atom_id res chain seq x y z
N MET A 1 -12.79 -21.93 9.45
CA MET A 1 -11.76 -21.31 10.29
C MET A 1 -11.87 -19.80 10.14
N ASN A 2 -11.50 -19.04 11.17
CA ASN A 2 -11.46 -17.58 11.12
C ASN A 2 -10.49 -17.09 10.05
N LYS A 3 -10.81 -15.94 9.44
CA LYS A 3 -10.02 -15.37 8.34
C LYS A 3 -9.54 -13.97 8.69
N LEU A 4 -8.24 -13.74 8.59
CA LEU A 4 -7.64 -12.42 8.63
C LEU A 4 -7.30 -12.00 7.20
N ILE A 5 -7.97 -10.98 6.68
CA ILE A 5 -7.76 -10.48 5.33
C ILE A 5 -6.85 -9.25 5.41
N LEU A 6 -5.61 -9.37 4.91
CA LEU A 6 -4.70 -8.24 4.76
C LEU A 6 -5.00 -7.53 3.44
N ILE A 7 -5.46 -6.29 3.54
CA ILE A 7 -5.83 -5.46 2.40
C ILE A 7 -4.86 -4.28 2.28
N GLY A 8 -4.28 -4.10 1.09
CA GLY A 8 -3.45 -2.93 0.76
C GLY A 8 -3.86 -2.29 -0.57
N ASN A 9 -3.07 -1.32 -1.06
CA ASN A 9 -3.49 -0.42 -2.15
C ASN A 9 -3.83 -1.17 -3.44
N GLY A 10 -3.23 -2.34 -3.67
CA GLY A 10 -3.56 -3.23 -4.79
C GLY A 10 -5.01 -3.70 -4.82
N PHE A 11 -5.70 -3.72 -3.68
CA PHE A 11 -7.13 -4.02 -3.61
C PHE A 11 -7.94 -2.87 -4.21
N ASP A 12 -7.67 -1.63 -3.81
CA ASP A 12 -8.32 -0.44 -4.37
C ASP A 12 -8.02 -0.30 -5.87
N LEU A 13 -6.79 -0.59 -6.30
CA LEU A 13 -6.42 -0.62 -7.73
C LEU A 13 -7.19 -1.70 -8.52
N ALA A 14 -7.49 -2.84 -7.90
CA ALA A 14 -8.34 -3.87 -8.51
C ALA A 14 -9.80 -3.42 -8.71
N HIS A 15 -10.22 -2.38 -7.99
CA HIS A 15 -11.52 -1.71 -8.13
C HIS A 15 -11.43 -0.41 -8.96
N GLY A 16 -10.30 -0.14 -9.62
CA GLY A 16 -10.11 1.05 -10.46
C GLY A 16 -9.92 2.36 -9.68
N LEU A 17 -9.64 2.29 -8.37
CA LEU A 17 -9.37 3.45 -7.54
C LEU A 17 -7.86 3.79 -7.59
N PRO A 18 -7.47 5.03 -7.91
CA PRO A 18 -6.08 5.40 -8.12
C PRO A 18 -5.38 5.68 -6.78
N THR A 19 -5.01 4.63 -6.05
CA THR A 19 -4.43 4.76 -4.69
C THR A 19 -2.94 4.46 -4.62
N SER A 20 -2.28 4.20 -5.76
CA SER A 20 -0.83 3.99 -5.77
C SER A 20 -0.06 5.29 -5.55
N TYR A 21 1.15 5.19 -4.99
CA TYR A 21 2.08 6.33 -4.91
C TYR A 21 2.46 6.87 -6.30
N THR A 22 2.49 6.03 -7.32
CA THR A 22 2.63 6.45 -8.71
C THR A 22 1.49 7.37 -9.15
N ASN A 23 0.24 7.05 -8.77
CA ASN A 23 -0.89 7.92 -9.08
C ASN A 23 -0.78 9.28 -8.36
N LEU A 24 -0.29 9.30 -7.11
CA LEU A 24 -0.01 10.54 -6.38
C LEU A 24 1.03 11.41 -7.08
N LEU A 25 2.18 10.83 -7.46
CA LEU A 25 3.26 11.59 -8.10
C LEU A 25 2.84 12.14 -9.46
N ASN A 26 2.18 11.34 -10.28
CA ASN A 26 1.66 11.81 -11.58
C ASN A 26 0.57 12.87 -11.39
N TYR A 27 -0.29 12.73 -10.38
CA TYR A 27 -1.30 13.73 -10.07
C TYR A 27 -0.70 15.10 -9.78
N PHE A 28 0.41 15.16 -9.03
CA PHE A 28 1.10 16.43 -8.77
C PHE A 28 1.42 17.18 -10.07
N TRP A 29 2.01 16.48 -11.05
CA TRP A 29 2.42 17.08 -12.32
C TRP A 29 1.24 17.46 -13.20
N LEU A 30 0.19 16.63 -13.24
CA LEU A 30 -1.04 16.93 -13.94
C LEU A 30 -1.75 18.17 -13.38
N PHE A 31 -1.72 18.32 -12.05
CA PHE A 31 -2.41 19.38 -11.33
C PHE A 31 -1.62 20.70 -11.31
N LEU A 32 -0.30 20.64 -11.49
CA LEU A 32 0.62 21.77 -11.37
C LEU A 32 0.27 23.00 -12.25
N PRO A 33 -0.03 22.88 -13.56
CA PRO A 33 -0.23 24.04 -14.44
C PRO A 33 -1.36 24.97 -13.98
N GLU A 34 -2.46 24.40 -13.49
CA GLU A 34 -3.63 25.16 -13.05
C GLU A 34 -3.50 25.64 -11.58
N ASN A 35 -2.54 25.10 -10.82
CA ASN A 35 -2.46 25.26 -9.36
C ASN A 35 -1.09 25.72 -8.87
N ILE A 36 -0.27 26.29 -9.75
CA ILE A 36 1.07 26.86 -9.43
C ILE A 36 1.04 27.83 -8.23
N ASN A 37 -0.09 28.50 -7.98
CA ASN A 37 -0.24 29.45 -6.90
C ASN A 37 -0.73 28.87 -5.58
N ALA A 38 -1.16 27.60 -5.57
CA ALA A 38 -1.69 26.93 -4.39
C ALA A 38 -0.61 26.80 -3.30
N PRO A 39 -0.93 27.06 -2.02
CA PRO A 39 0.05 26.99 -0.92
C PRO A 39 0.79 25.64 -0.84
N GLU A 40 0.06 24.54 -1.00
CA GLU A 40 0.59 23.17 -0.97
C GLU A 40 1.58 22.90 -2.12
N ILE A 41 1.37 23.50 -3.29
CA ILE A 41 2.31 23.39 -4.41
C ILE A 41 3.57 24.20 -4.13
N LYS A 42 3.43 25.41 -3.56
CA LYS A 42 4.56 26.28 -3.20
C LYS A 42 5.46 25.70 -2.11
N GLU A 43 4.94 24.84 -1.23
CA GLU A 43 5.75 24.08 -0.27
C GLU A 43 6.62 23.01 -0.95
N ILE A 44 6.27 22.56 -2.15
CA ILE A 44 6.95 21.49 -2.88
C ILE A 44 7.85 22.05 -3.99
N LEU A 45 7.31 22.92 -4.84
CA LEU A 45 7.95 23.44 -6.05
C LEU A 45 7.65 24.93 -6.21
N TYR A 46 8.69 25.73 -6.29
CA TYR A 46 8.62 27.12 -6.72
C TYR A 46 8.88 27.21 -8.22
N ILE A 47 8.03 27.93 -8.94
CA ILE A 47 8.26 28.34 -10.34
C ILE A 47 8.15 29.85 -10.40
N ASN A 48 9.13 30.49 -11.02
CA ASN A 48 9.15 31.92 -11.18
C ASN A 48 8.01 32.36 -12.13
N PRO A 49 7.15 33.31 -11.72
CA PRO A 49 5.99 33.73 -12.50
C PRO A 49 6.31 34.17 -13.92
N ASN A 50 7.48 34.78 -14.15
CA ASN A 50 7.94 35.23 -15.47
C ASN A 50 8.17 34.08 -16.45
N TYR A 51 8.37 32.86 -15.94
CA TYR A 51 8.63 31.67 -16.73
C TYR A 51 7.51 30.64 -16.64
N SER A 52 6.36 30.95 -16.04
CA SER A 52 5.23 30.03 -15.87
C SER A 52 4.69 29.45 -17.19
N LYS A 53 4.92 30.13 -18.32
CA LYS A 53 4.62 29.63 -19.68
C LYS A 53 5.37 28.34 -20.04
N CYS A 54 6.43 28.00 -19.30
CA CYS A 54 7.12 26.73 -19.47
C CYS A 54 6.24 25.52 -19.09
N LEU A 55 5.11 25.72 -18.41
CA LEU A 55 4.17 24.65 -18.04
C LEU A 55 3.16 24.32 -19.14
N SER A 56 3.04 25.17 -20.15
CA SER A 56 2.14 24.99 -21.30
C SER A 56 2.91 24.76 -22.59
N PHE A 57 4.22 24.51 -22.51
CA PHE A 57 5.09 24.39 -23.68
C PHE A 57 5.31 22.92 -24.03
N SER A 58 4.59 22.42 -25.02
CA SER A 58 4.66 21.02 -25.45
C SER A 58 4.68 20.94 -26.97
N GLU A 59 5.44 20.00 -27.52
CA GLU A 59 5.19 19.54 -28.89
C GLU A 59 3.78 18.91 -28.91
N ASN A 60 2.88 19.40 -29.76
CA ASN A 60 1.51 18.89 -29.96
C ASN A 60 0.44 19.16 -28.86
N ASN A 61 0.58 20.19 -28.03
CA ASN A 61 -0.37 20.51 -26.93
C ASN A 61 -0.57 19.36 -25.91
N GLU A 62 0.44 18.50 -25.72
CA GLU A 62 0.38 17.45 -24.69
C GLU A 62 0.46 18.04 -23.28
N VAL A 63 -0.45 17.59 -22.41
CA VAL A 63 -0.48 17.96 -20.98
C VAL A 63 0.71 17.32 -20.26
N ILE A 64 1.31 18.04 -19.30
CA ILE A 64 2.33 17.50 -18.40
C ILE A 64 1.69 16.41 -17.52
N LYS A 65 2.05 15.15 -17.71
CA LYS A 65 1.46 14.02 -16.94
C LYS A 65 2.37 13.52 -15.82
N ASN A 66 3.66 13.81 -15.90
CA ASN A 66 4.68 13.31 -15.00
C ASN A 66 5.92 14.23 -14.99
N PHE A 67 6.91 13.86 -14.18
CA PHE A 67 8.13 14.64 -14.04
C PHE A 67 8.99 14.71 -15.31
N LYS A 68 9.02 13.64 -16.11
CA LYS A 68 9.75 13.61 -17.38
C LYS A 68 9.16 14.61 -18.36
N ASP A 69 7.83 14.66 -18.46
CA ASP A 69 7.12 15.62 -19.30
C ASP A 69 7.38 17.06 -18.82
N PHE A 70 7.41 17.29 -17.50
CA PHE A 70 7.78 18.60 -16.94
C PHE A 70 9.19 19.02 -17.35
N LYS A 71 10.19 18.13 -17.20
CA LYS A 71 11.57 18.42 -17.62
C LYS A 71 11.67 18.71 -19.12
N LEU A 72 10.94 17.96 -19.94
CA LEU A 72 10.88 18.16 -21.38
C LEU A 72 10.25 19.52 -21.72
N SER A 73 9.11 19.83 -21.11
CA SER A 73 8.37 21.08 -21.32
C SER A 73 9.22 22.30 -20.96
N VAL A 74 9.92 22.23 -19.82
CA VAL A 74 10.90 23.24 -19.42
C VAL A 74 12.04 23.33 -20.45
N SER A 75 12.66 22.21 -20.81
CA SER A 75 13.77 22.19 -21.77
C SER A 75 13.39 22.81 -23.12
N LEU A 76 12.22 22.45 -23.66
CA LEU A 76 11.70 22.97 -24.92
C LEU A 76 11.44 24.49 -24.87
N TYR A 77 10.82 24.97 -23.79
CA TYR A 77 10.55 26.39 -23.61
C TYR A 77 11.83 27.23 -23.68
N PHE A 78 12.91 26.72 -23.11
CA PHE A 78 14.19 27.44 -23.04
C PHE A 78 15.14 27.17 -24.21
N ASN A 79 15.03 26.04 -24.90
CA ASN A 79 15.75 25.79 -26.15
C ASN A 79 15.15 26.55 -27.34
N SER A 80 13.94 27.10 -27.21
CA SER A 80 13.46 28.14 -28.13
C SER A 80 14.44 29.31 -28.16
N ASP A 81 14.57 30.01 -29.29
CA ASP A 81 15.65 30.98 -29.60
C ASP A 81 15.88 32.13 -28.59
N TYR A 82 15.11 32.21 -27.51
CA TYR A 82 15.19 33.21 -26.45
C TYR A 82 16.16 32.90 -25.30
N TYR A 83 16.55 31.64 -25.02
CA TYR A 83 17.28 31.30 -23.77
C TYR A 83 18.42 30.27 -23.93
N LYS A 84 19.42 30.55 -24.77
CA LYS A 84 20.57 29.65 -25.06
C LYS A 84 21.55 29.39 -23.90
N ASN A 85 21.28 29.87 -22.69
CA ASN A 85 22.23 29.91 -21.58
C ASN A 85 21.60 29.43 -20.27
N ILE A 86 21.42 28.12 -20.11
CA ILE A 86 20.88 27.49 -18.90
C ILE A 86 21.88 26.54 -18.21
N LYS A 87 21.99 26.66 -16.88
CA LYS A 87 22.70 25.71 -16.03
C LYS A 87 21.69 24.92 -15.19
N ALA A 88 21.66 23.61 -15.39
CA ALA A 88 20.93 22.70 -14.53
C ALA A 88 21.65 22.55 -13.19
N GLU A 89 20.93 22.71 -12.09
CA GLU A 89 21.35 22.34 -10.74
C GLU A 89 20.45 21.19 -10.24
N ASN A 90 20.95 20.36 -9.33
CA ASN A 90 20.20 19.20 -8.83
C ASN A 90 18.82 19.54 -8.23
N LEU A 91 18.54 20.79 -7.86
CA LEU A 91 17.27 21.18 -7.24
C LEU A 91 16.49 22.23 -8.06
N GLY A 92 17.00 22.65 -9.21
CA GLY A 92 16.42 23.75 -9.95
C GLY A 92 17.21 24.13 -11.18
N ILE A 93 16.67 25.06 -11.95
CA ILE A 93 17.34 25.58 -13.15
C ILE A 93 17.58 27.08 -12.97
N LYS A 94 18.81 27.53 -13.27
CA LYS A 94 19.20 28.94 -13.28
C LYS A 94 19.70 29.36 -14.67
N LEU A 95 19.52 30.64 -15.01
CA LEU A 95 20.22 31.25 -16.14
C LEU A 95 21.73 31.35 -15.83
N TYR A 96 22.61 31.31 -16.85
CA TYR A 96 24.08 31.30 -16.67
C TYR A 96 24.64 32.50 -15.88
N ASN A 97 23.95 33.64 -15.87
CA ASN A 97 24.35 34.79 -15.05
C ASN A 97 24.11 34.56 -13.54
N GLY A 98 23.47 33.45 -13.15
CA GLY A 98 23.25 33.05 -11.75
C GLY A 98 22.13 33.82 -11.05
N GLU A 99 21.58 34.86 -11.68
CA GLU A 99 20.65 35.81 -11.05
C GLU A 99 19.19 35.37 -11.13
N PHE A 100 18.80 34.55 -12.12
CA PHE A 100 17.41 34.18 -12.34
C PHE A 100 17.17 32.70 -12.10
N LEU A 101 16.38 32.43 -11.07
CA LEU A 101 15.82 31.11 -10.78
C LEU A 101 14.57 30.88 -11.63
N ILE A 102 14.55 29.78 -12.38
CA ILE A 102 13.40 29.36 -13.20
C ILE A 102 12.42 28.58 -12.34
N TYR A 103 12.90 27.50 -11.73
CA TYR A 103 12.18 26.73 -10.74
C TYR A 103 13.14 26.19 -9.69
N GLU A 104 12.61 25.87 -8.52
CA GLU A 104 13.33 25.26 -7.40
C GLU A 104 12.42 24.30 -6.65
N PHE A 105 12.88 23.08 -6.44
CA PHE A 105 12.26 22.16 -5.50
C PHE A 105 12.52 22.67 -4.08
N LYS A 106 11.44 23.10 -3.41
CA LYS A 106 11.44 23.46 -1.99
C LYS A 106 11.40 22.23 -1.09
N ASN A 107 10.97 21.09 -1.65
CA ASN A 107 10.97 19.79 -1.02
C ASN A 107 11.96 18.87 -1.76
N HIS A 108 13.15 18.67 -1.19
CA HIS A 108 14.18 17.84 -1.80
C HIS A 108 13.81 16.35 -1.78
N PHE A 109 13.13 15.89 -0.74
CA PHE A 109 12.61 14.52 -0.70
C PHE A 109 11.68 14.23 -1.88
N PHE A 110 10.78 15.17 -2.24
CA PHE A 110 9.92 15.07 -3.42
C PHE A 110 10.72 15.00 -4.72
N TYR A 111 11.80 15.78 -4.85
CA TYR A 111 12.69 15.68 -6.00
C TYR A 111 13.29 14.27 -6.11
N ILE A 112 13.80 13.72 -5.01
CA ILE A 112 14.37 12.36 -4.97
C ILE A 112 13.31 11.31 -5.33
N LEU A 113 12.08 11.43 -4.81
CA LEU A 113 10.96 10.55 -5.17
C LEU A 113 10.72 10.53 -6.67
N ASN A 114 10.70 11.69 -7.33
CA ASN A 114 10.47 11.78 -8.76
C ASN A 114 11.64 11.26 -9.61
N GLN A 115 12.89 11.47 -9.18
CA GLN A 115 14.06 10.86 -9.82
C GLN A 115 13.99 9.33 -9.72
N TYR A 116 13.74 8.81 -8.51
CA TYR A 116 13.63 7.37 -8.27
C TYR A 116 12.51 6.75 -9.12
N PHE A 117 11.34 7.40 -9.13
CA PHE A 117 10.19 6.93 -9.90
C PHE A 117 10.46 6.92 -11.41
N GLU A 118 11.15 7.93 -11.95
CA GLU A 118 11.52 7.97 -13.37
C GLU A 118 12.53 6.87 -13.75
N GLU A 119 13.45 6.52 -12.85
CA GLU A 119 14.44 5.47 -13.07
C GLU A 119 13.86 4.05 -12.95
N HIS A 120 12.89 3.84 -12.07
CA HIS A 120 12.42 2.50 -11.69
C HIS A 120 10.98 2.19 -12.13
N ASN A 121 10.20 3.18 -12.55
CA ASN A 121 8.76 3.09 -12.84
C ASN A 121 7.87 2.68 -11.64
N TRP A 122 8.42 2.67 -10.43
CA TRP A 122 7.69 2.47 -9.18
C TRP A 122 8.38 3.23 -8.04
N VAL A 123 7.67 3.45 -6.94
CA VAL A 123 8.23 4.10 -5.76
C VAL A 123 7.54 3.59 -4.49
N ASP A 124 8.34 3.36 -3.45
CA ASP A 124 7.87 3.17 -2.09
C ASP A 124 8.35 4.36 -1.26
N ILE A 125 7.42 5.29 -1.00
CA ILE A 125 7.74 6.55 -0.34
C ILE A 125 8.25 6.31 1.09
N GLU A 126 7.68 5.33 1.79
CA GLU A 126 8.02 5.02 3.18
C GLU A 126 9.42 4.41 3.30
N ASN A 127 9.75 3.46 2.42
CA ASN A 127 11.10 2.88 2.39
C ASN A 127 12.14 3.92 1.96
N LEU A 128 11.85 4.73 0.94
CA LEU A 128 12.83 5.72 0.48
C LEU A 128 13.11 6.79 1.55
N TYR A 129 12.09 7.19 2.32
CA TYR A 129 12.28 8.03 3.51
C TYR A 129 13.21 7.36 4.52
N TYR A 130 12.97 6.08 4.84
CA TYR A 130 13.80 5.34 5.80
C TYR A 130 15.25 5.18 5.33
N GLU A 131 15.48 4.91 4.05
CA GLU A 131 16.84 4.80 3.52
C GLU A 131 17.61 6.12 3.61
N ILE A 132 16.94 7.26 3.38
CA ILE A 132 17.55 8.59 3.58
C ILE A 132 17.79 8.85 5.07
N LEU A 133 16.84 8.50 5.95
CA LEU A 133 16.97 8.60 7.39
C LEU A 133 18.23 7.86 7.90
N VAL A 134 18.42 6.62 7.46
CA VAL A 134 19.57 5.78 7.83
C VAL A 134 20.89 6.39 7.33
N SER A 135 20.89 7.07 6.18
CA SER A 135 22.09 7.71 5.63
C SER A 135 22.67 8.83 6.50
N PHE A 136 21.87 9.42 7.41
CA PHE A 136 22.38 10.40 8.37
C PHE A 136 23.23 9.77 9.48
N ILE A 137 22.95 8.50 9.80
CA ILE A 137 23.63 7.75 10.86
C ILE A 137 24.79 6.95 10.27
N ASN A 138 24.61 6.41 9.06
CA ASN A 138 25.64 5.65 8.35
C ASN A 138 26.24 6.46 7.19
N LYS A 139 27.33 7.19 7.48
CA LYS A 139 28.00 8.12 6.54
C LYS A 139 28.65 7.45 5.32
N GLU A 140 28.66 6.12 5.24
CA GLU A 140 29.21 5.41 4.06
C GLU A 140 28.29 5.47 2.83
N GLU A 141 27.02 5.91 2.95
CA GLU A 141 26.09 5.90 1.82
C GLU A 141 25.09 7.09 1.81
N ASN A 142 25.53 8.33 1.52
CA ASN A 142 24.55 9.33 1.03
C ASN A 142 24.21 9.05 -0.45
N LYS A 143 23.66 7.85 -0.73
CA LYS A 143 23.29 7.34 -2.05
C LYS A 143 22.36 8.30 -2.78
N TYR A 144 21.42 8.90 -2.04
CA TYR A 144 20.39 9.77 -2.58
C TYR A 144 20.78 11.25 -2.62
N LYS A 145 21.98 11.60 -2.15
CA LYS A 145 22.52 12.97 -2.13
C LYS A 145 21.57 13.98 -1.49
N TYR A 146 20.82 13.56 -0.48
CA TYR A 146 19.95 14.45 0.28
C TYR A 146 20.78 15.55 0.95
N LYS A 147 20.26 16.79 0.93
CA LYS A 147 21.00 18.01 1.33
C LYS A 147 20.50 18.64 2.63
N GLY A 148 19.33 18.24 3.11
CA GLY A 148 18.78 18.72 4.38
C GLY A 148 19.32 17.93 5.57
N ASP A 149 18.89 18.33 6.76
CA ASP A 149 19.03 17.57 8.00
C ASP A 149 17.78 16.71 8.28
N ILE A 150 17.78 15.98 9.39
CA ILE A 150 16.64 15.15 9.81
C ILE A 150 15.36 15.97 10.01
N ILE A 151 15.45 17.18 10.57
CA ILE A 151 14.30 18.06 10.78
C ILE A 151 13.69 18.46 9.43
N SER A 152 14.54 18.78 8.45
CA SER A 152 14.11 19.09 7.09
C SER A 152 13.46 17.88 6.43
N LEU A 153 14.04 16.68 6.58
CA LEU A 153 13.48 15.45 6.00
C LEU A 153 12.09 15.16 6.58
N ASN A 154 11.91 15.26 7.90
CA ASN A 154 10.62 15.03 8.57
C ASN A 154 9.57 16.03 8.09
N LYS A 155 9.95 17.32 7.99
CA LYS A 155 9.06 18.36 7.48
C LYS A 155 8.66 18.11 6.03
N GLU A 156 9.61 17.74 5.19
CA GLU A 156 9.37 17.45 3.77
C GLU A 156 8.48 16.21 3.60
N PHE A 157 8.73 15.15 4.38
CA PHE A 157 7.90 13.94 4.43
C PHE A 157 6.47 14.26 4.88
N TYR A 158 6.31 15.13 5.89
CA TYR A 158 5.01 15.61 6.34
C TYR A 158 4.28 16.42 5.26
N THR A 159 4.98 17.25 4.48
CA THR A 159 4.39 17.92 3.31
C THR A 159 3.85 16.90 2.29
N ILE A 160 4.57 15.82 2.03
CA ILE A 160 4.08 14.73 1.15
C ILE A 160 2.88 14.01 1.74
N LYS A 161 2.87 13.76 3.06
CA LYS A 161 1.71 13.22 3.76
C LYS A 161 0.48 14.10 3.53
N LYS A 162 0.56 15.41 3.83
CA LYS A 162 -0.55 16.36 3.61
C LYS A 162 -1.05 16.32 2.15
N PHE A 163 -0.14 16.27 1.20
CA PHE A 163 -0.49 16.19 -0.22
C PHE A 163 -1.19 14.86 -0.58
N LEU A 164 -0.75 13.74 0.00
CA LEU A 164 -1.42 12.44 -0.13
C LEU A 164 -2.85 12.49 0.42
N GLU A 165 -3.09 13.07 1.60
CA GLU A 165 -4.43 13.17 2.18
C GLU A 165 -5.37 13.99 1.27
N ALA A 166 -4.89 15.14 0.79
CA ALA A 166 -5.64 16.02 -0.12
C ALA A 166 -5.95 15.32 -1.45
N TYR A 167 -4.97 14.63 -2.03
CA TYR A 167 -5.14 13.84 -3.25
C TYR A 167 -6.20 12.76 -3.10
N LEU A 168 -6.07 11.90 -2.09
CA LEU A 168 -7.00 10.79 -1.89
C LEU A 168 -8.42 11.28 -1.58
N TYR A 169 -8.54 12.36 -0.80
CA TYR A 169 -9.85 12.97 -0.54
C TYR A 169 -10.53 13.45 -1.83
N LYS A 170 -9.79 14.17 -2.68
CA LYS A 170 -10.33 14.76 -3.90
C LYS A 170 -10.58 13.71 -4.98
N GLU A 171 -9.56 12.93 -5.33
CA GLU A 171 -9.60 12.04 -6.50
C GLU A 171 -10.25 10.68 -6.22
N VAL A 172 -10.24 10.22 -4.97
CA VAL A 172 -10.75 8.89 -4.62
C VAL A 172 -12.06 8.99 -3.86
N ILE A 173 -12.09 9.69 -2.72
CA ILE A 173 -13.28 9.74 -1.87
C ILE A 173 -14.40 10.58 -2.49
N SER A 174 -14.08 11.78 -2.98
CA SER A 174 -15.08 12.72 -3.49
C SER A 174 -15.52 12.38 -4.92
N ASN A 175 -14.56 12.09 -5.80
CA ASN A 175 -14.83 11.89 -7.23
C ASN A 175 -15.19 10.43 -7.61
N ARG A 176 -14.75 9.44 -6.82
CA ARG A 176 -14.83 8.01 -7.18
C ARG A 176 -15.38 7.15 -6.05
N LYS A 177 -16.46 7.61 -5.40
CA LYS A 177 -17.11 6.86 -4.32
C LYS A 177 -17.36 5.41 -4.76
N PHE A 178 -16.69 4.47 -4.10
CA PHE A 178 -16.87 3.05 -4.38
C PHE A 178 -18.33 2.65 -4.11
N ILE A 179 -18.95 1.98 -5.08
CA ILE A 179 -20.32 1.45 -4.98
C ILE A 179 -20.24 -0.03 -5.30
N PHE A 180 -20.74 -0.85 -4.39
CA PHE A 180 -20.82 -2.28 -4.61
C PHE A 180 -21.78 -2.59 -5.78
N THR A 181 -21.33 -3.38 -6.75
CA THR A 181 -22.11 -3.82 -7.91
C THR A 181 -22.00 -5.33 -8.13
N LYS A 182 -22.76 -5.89 -9.08
CA LYS A 182 -22.63 -7.31 -9.46
C LYS A 182 -21.23 -7.70 -9.91
N ARG A 183 -20.42 -6.76 -10.40
CA ARG A 183 -19.02 -7.01 -10.79
C ARG A 183 -18.13 -7.41 -9.60
N ASN A 184 -18.56 -7.11 -8.39
CA ASN A 184 -17.86 -7.41 -7.14
C ASN A 184 -18.19 -8.78 -6.56
N GLU A 185 -19.20 -9.48 -7.09
CA GLU A 185 -19.61 -10.82 -6.63
C GLU A 185 -18.45 -11.84 -6.62
N PRO A 186 -17.54 -11.90 -7.61
CA PRO A 186 -16.39 -12.81 -7.56
C PRO A 186 -15.49 -12.60 -6.34
N ILE A 187 -15.31 -11.36 -5.87
CA ILE A 187 -14.54 -11.06 -4.67
C ILE A 187 -15.32 -11.46 -3.41
N LEU A 188 -16.65 -11.24 -3.39
CA LEU A 188 -17.47 -11.70 -2.27
C LEU A 188 -17.38 -13.22 -2.05
N GLU A 189 -17.40 -14.00 -3.14
CA GLU A 189 -17.29 -15.45 -3.05
C GLU A 189 -15.96 -15.91 -2.41
N LEU A 190 -14.89 -15.10 -2.47
CA LEU A 190 -13.63 -15.40 -1.77
C LEU A 190 -13.75 -15.31 -0.24
N PHE A 191 -14.69 -14.51 0.27
CA PHE A 191 -14.90 -14.34 1.71
C PHE A 191 -15.83 -15.40 2.32
N LYS A 192 -16.62 -16.06 1.47
CA LYS A 192 -17.57 -17.09 1.84
C LYS A 192 -16.93 -18.29 2.56
N ASN A 193 -17.67 -18.89 3.46
CA ASN A 193 -17.31 -20.18 4.04
C ASN A 193 -17.71 -21.30 3.08
N ASN A 194 -16.72 -22.05 2.60
CA ASN A 194 -16.92 -23.17 1.70
C ASN A 194 -17.16 -24.45 2.51
N ILE A 195 -18.15 -25.23 2.10
CA ILE A 195 -18.35 -26.59 2.61
C ILE A 195 -17.56 -27.55 1.73
N HIS A 196 -16.65 -28.30 2.33
CA HIS A 196 -15.79 -29.25 1.63
C HIS A 196 -16.28 -30.69 1.78
N ASN A 197 -17.13 -31.01 2.76
CA ASN A 197 -17.52 -32.37 3.16
C ASN A 197 -16.29 -33.25 3.48
N LEU A 198 -15.39 -32.71 4.30
CA LEU A 198 -14.08 -33.28 4.59
C LEU A 198 -14.16 -34.65 5.27
N GLY A 199 -15.06 -34.80 6.26
CA GLY A 199 -15.25 -36.07 6.96
C GLY A 199 -15.65 -37.21 6.03
N ASP A 200 -16.57 -36.95 5.10
CA ASP A 200 -17.00 -37.90 4.08
C ASP A 200 -15.91 -38.22 3.06
N LYS A 201 -15.16 -37.21 2.61
CA LYS A 201 -14.04 -37.39 1.67
C LYS A 201 -12.95 -38.27 2.27
N ILE A 202 -12.59 -38.07 3.54
CA ILE A 202 -11.62 -38.91 4.24
C ILE A 202 -12.09 -40.36 4.35
N LYS A 203 -13.36 -40.60 4.73
CA LYS A 203 -13.93 -41.96 4.80
C LYS A 203 -13.85 -42.67 3.45
N ARG A 204 -14.03 -41.94 2.35
CA ARG A 204 -13.93 -42.44 0.97
C ARG A 204 -12.49 -42.49 0.42
N LYS A 205 -11.48 -42.15 1.23
CA LYS A 205 -10.06 -42.05 0.82
C LYS A 205 -9.82 -41.05 -0.32
N ILE A 206 -10.64 -40.00 -0.39
CA ILE A 206 -10.50 -38.89 -1.31
C ILE A 206 -9.81 -37.75 -0.56
N ASN A 207 -8.68 -37.26 -1.09
CA ASN A 207 -7.97 -36.16 -0.46
C ASN A 207 -8.43 -34.81 -1.06
N ASP A 208 -8.99 -33.94 -0.22
CA ASP A 208 -9.39 -32.59 -0.63
C ASP A 208 -8.17 -31.66 -0.73
N PRO A 209 -8.05 -30.82 -1.77
CA PRO A 209 -6.99 -29.82 -1.87
C PRO A 209 -6.90 -28.87 -0.67
N TYR A 210 -8.03 -28.60 0.00
CA TYR A 210 -8.09 -27.74 1.18
C TYR A 210 -7.18 -28.21 2.32
N PHE A 211 -6.96 -29.52 2.47
CA PHE A 211 -6.02 -30.03 3.48
C PHE A 211 -4.57 -29.65 3.24
N TYR A 212 -4.19 -29.34 2.00
CA TYR A 212 -2.84 -28.92 1.66
C TYR A 212 -2.60 -27.43 1.89
N GLU A 213 -3.66 -26.66 2.21
CA GLU A 213 -3.49 -25.27 2.63
C GLU A 213 -3.02 -25.14 4.09
N PHE A 214 -3.03 -26.22 4.87
CA PHE A 214 -2.78 -26.21 6.31
C PHE A 214 -1.78 -27.29 6.76
N PRO A 215 -1.14 -27.10 7.93
CA PRO A 215 -0.36 -28.14 8.59
C PRO A 215 -1.16 -29.42 8.83
N TYR A 216 -0.48 -30.57 8.75
CA TYR A 216 -1.10 -31.88 8.93
C TYR A 216 -1.81 -32.04 10.28
N GLU A 217 -1.25 -31.46 11.33
CA GLU A 217 -1.80 -31.50 12.69
C GLU A 217 -3.19 -30.83 12.83
N ASP A 218 -3.53 -29.91 11.94
CA ASP A 218 -4.83 -29.21 11.97
C ASP A 218 -5.95 -29.99 11.25
N ARG A 219 -5.66 -31.15 10.63
CA ARG A 219 -6.65 -31.89 9.82
C ARG A 219 -7.91 -32.28 10.58
N LEU A 220 -7.79 -32.72 11.84
CA LEU A 220 -8.95 -33.11 12.65
C LEU A 220 -9.85 -31.90 12.93
N GLU A 221 -9.25 -30.79 13.36
CA GLU A 221 -9.97 -29.54 13.61
C GLU A 221 -10.63 -28.98 12.33
N LEU A 222 -9.98 -29.10 11.17
CA LEU A 222 -10.58 -28.69 9.90
C LEU A 222 -11.85 -29.49 9.57
N ILE A 223 -11.86 -30.80 9.84
CA ILE A 223 -13.04 -31.66 9.66
C ILE A 223 -14.16 -31.21 10.61
N GLU A 224 -13.83 -30.99 11.89
CA GLU A 224 -14.79 -30.54 12.90
C GLU A 224 -15.43 -29.20 12.52
N ILE A 225 -14.62 -28.25 12.02
CA ILE A 225 -15.08 -26.94 11.53
C ILE A 225 -16.01 -27.09 10.31
N ASP A 226 -15.68 -27.97 9.37
CA ASP A 226 -16.47 -28.20 8.15
C ASP A 226 -17.82 -28.87 8.46
N ASP A 227 -17.82 -29.87 9.35
CA ASP A 227 -19.03 -30.56 9.82
C ASP A 227 -19.94 -29.61 10.63
N GLU A 228 -19.36 -28.76 11.49
CA GLU A 228 -20.10 -27.76 12.25
C GLU A 228 -20.68 -26.67 11.34
N LEU A 229 -19.96 -26.24 10.30
CA LEU A 229 -20.49 -25.31 9.30
C LEU A 229 -21.69 -25.91 8.55
N LEU A 230 -21.60 -27.19 8.14
CA LEU A 230 -22.70 -27.88 7.48
C LEU A 230 -23.94 -27.95 8.38
N LYS A 231 -23.74 -28.24 9.66
CA LYS A 231 -24.83 -28.24 10.65
C LYS A 231 -25.45 -26.85 10.79
N GLN A 232 -24.65 -25.80 10.93
CA GLN A 232 -25.12 -24.42 11.02
C GLN A 232 -25.94 -24.01 9.80
N ILE A 233 -25.51 -24.41 8.60
CA ILE A 233 -26.23 -24.16 7.35
C ILE A 233 -27.59 -24.87 7.33
N ASN A 234 -27.63 -26.15 7.69
CA ASN A 234 -28.86 -26.93 7.73
C ASN A 234 -29.87 -26.38 8.75
N GLU A 235 -29.37 -25.86 9.88
CA GLU A 235 -30.18 -25.30 10.97
C GLU A 235 -30.47 -23.78 10.78
N SER A 236 -29.93 -23.15 9.73
CA SER A 236 -29.98 -21.70 9.53
C SER A 236 -29.43 -20.88 10.72
N ASN A 237 -28.48 -21.47 11.46
CA ASN A 237 -27.80 -20.81 12.58
C ASN A 237 -26.66 -19.92 12.06
N PRO A 238 -26.35 -18.79 12.70
CA PRO A 238 -25.21 -17.96 12.31
C PRO A 238 -23.91 -18.74 12.46
N THR A 239 -22.95 -18.51 11.55
CA THR A 239 -21.63 -19.12 11.71
C THR A 239 -20.86 -18.50 12.87
N THR A 240 -20.09 -19.34 13.56
CA THR A 240 -19.16 -18.92 14.61
C THR A 240 -17.84 -18.40 14.05
N ASN A 241 -17.56 -18.64 12.76
CA ASN A 241 -16.36 -18.12 12.11
C ASN A 241 -16.46 -16.59 11.94
N GLU A 242 -15.36 -15.90 12.20
CA GLU A 242 -15.21 -14.47 12.02
C GLU A 242 -14.27 -14.15 10.86
N LEU A 243 -14.54 -13.01 10.24
CA LEU A 243 -13.68 -12.41 9.23
C LEU A 243 -13.25 -11.03 9.70
N LEU A 244 -11.93 -10.84 9.82
CA LEU A 244 -11.34 -9.57 10.15
C LEU A 244 -10.60 -9.03 8.93
N PHE A 245 -11.02 -7.88 8.42
CA PHE A 245 -10.24 -7.08 7.50
C PHE A 245 -9.23 -6.26 8.28
N LEU A 246 -7.95 -6.52 8.06
CA LEU A 246 -6.88 -5.61 8.46
C LEU A 246 -6.55 -4.73 7.26
N ASP A 247 -7.03 -3.50 7.33
CA ASP A 247 -7.06 -2.57 6.23
C ASP A 247 -5.92 -1.55 6.33
N PHE A 248 -4.98 -1.66 5.39
CA PHE A 248 -3.84 -0.76 5.22
C PHE A 248 -4.16 0.37 4.22
N ASN A 249 -5.37 0.38 3.64
CA ASN A 249 -5.82 1.47 2.79
C ASN A 249 -6.48 2.57 3.61
N TYR A 250 -6.62 3.72 2.96
CA TYR A 250 -7.20 4.92 3.55
C TYR A 250 -8.65 5.17 3.14
N THR A 251 -9.19 4.34 2.24
CA THR A 251 -10.48 4.53 1.56
C THR A 251 -11.61 3.72 2.23
N ASN A 252 -12.83 3.88 1.71
CA ASN A 252 -14.03 3.21 2.24
C ASN A 252 -14.38 1.89 1.53
N THR A 253 -13.50 1.36 0.67
CA THR A 253 -13.77 0.13 -0.11
C THR A 253 -14.07 -1.05 0.82
N VAL A 254 -13.22 -1.27 1.82
CA VAL A 254 -13.36 -2.38 2.77
C VAL A 254 -14.60 -2.25 3.65
N ASP A 255 -14.91 -1.04 4.11
CA ASP A 255 -16.12 -0.76 4.89
C ASP A 255 -17.39 -1.15 4.11
N THR A 256 -17.40 -0.89 2.79
CA THR A 256 -18.50 -1.27 1.91
C THR A 256 -18.65 -2.78 1.82
N TYR A 257 -17.54 -3.52 1.66
CA TYR A 257 -17.56 -4.99 1.68
C TYR A 257 -18.03 -5.56 3.01
N ALA A 258 -17.53 -5.05 4.13
CA ALA A 258 -17.92 -5.51 5.47
C ALA A 258 -19.41 -5.30 5.73
N LYS A 259 -19.96 -4.14 5.34
CA LYS A 259 -21.41 -3.85 5.43
C LYS A 259 -22.24 -4.78 4.57
N THR A 260 -21.83 -5.02 3.32
CA THR A 260 -22.51 -5.96 2.42
C THR A 260 -22.52 -7.38 2.97
N LEU A 261 -21.37 -7.89 3.43
CA LEU A 261 -21.26 -9.22 4.02
C LEU A 261 -22.20 -9.41 5.23
N ASN A 262 -22.20 -8.45 6.16
CA ASN A 262 -23.03 -8.49 7.36
C ASN A 262 -24.54 -8.36 7.05
N SER A 263 -24.91 -7.91 5.83
CA SER A 263 -26.31 -7.77 5.43
C SER A 263 -26.96 -9.09 4.99
N PHE A 264 -26.18 -10.09 4.54
CA PHE A 264 -26.72 -11.33 3.97
C PHE A 264 -27.41 -12.27 4.98
N LYS A 265 -27.24 -12.04 6.30
CA LYS A 265 -27.86 -12.83 7.38
C LYS A 265 -27.87 -14.35 7.12
N THR A 266 -26.74 -14.90 6.69
CA THR A 266 -26.59 -16.32 6.32
C THR A 266 -25.32 -16.90 6.95
N PRO A 267 -25.31 -18.19 7.36
CA PRO A 267 -24.10 -18.88 7.83
C PRO A 267 -22.97 -18.94 6.80
N LEU A 268 -23.28 -18.81 5.50
CA LEU A 268 -22.28 -18.84 4.44
C LEU A 268 -21.32 -17.64 4.50
N TYR A 269 -21.78 -16.51 5.05
CA TYR A 269 -20.96 -15.31 5.19
C TYR A 269 -20.64 -15.06 6.66
N PRO A 270 -19.35 -15.15 7.05
CA PRO A 270 -18.96 -14.87 8.43
C PRO A 270 -19.18 -13.40 8.79
N ARG A 271 -19.30 -13.14 10.09
CA ARG A 271 -19.35 -11.76 10.61
C ARG A 271 -18.07 -11.04 10.22
N ALA A 272 -18.20 -9.97 9.45
CA ALA A 272 -17.10 -9.18 8.95
C ALA A 272 -16.85 -7.96 9.85
N THR A 273 -15.60 -7.77 10.27
CA THR A 273 -15.15 -6.58 11.00
C THR A 273 -13.95 -5.95 10.29
N GLN A 274 -13.71 -4.66 10.51
CA GLN A 274 -12.60 -3.92 9.89
C GLN A 274 -11.77 -3.25 10.98
N ILE A 275 -10.46 -3.36 10.87
CA ILE A 275 -9.48 -2.53 11.57
C ILE A 275 -8.67 -1.77 10.51
N SER A 276 -8.90 -0.46 10.42
CA SER A 276 -8.10 0.43 9.56
C SER A 276 -6.81 0.79 10.27
N ILE A 277 -5.77 -0.02 10.04
CA ILE A 277 -4.53 0.05 10.81
C ILE A 277 -3.64 1.21 10.40
N HIS A 278 -3.74 1.65 9.14
CA HIS A 278 -3.06 2.83 8.62
C HIS A 278 -3.86 4.12 8.77
N GLY A 279 -5.01 4.10 9.44
CA GLY A 279 -5.84 5.29 9.60
C GLY A 279 -6.93 5.44 8.53
N LYS A 280 -7.69 6.52 8.62
CA LYS A 280 -8.75 6.90 7.68
C LYS A 280 -8.63 8.38 7.32
N ILE A 281 -8.94 8.73 6.08
CA ILE A 281 -8.96 10.14 5.64
C ILE A 281 -10.05 10.90 6.40
N ASN A 282 -9.72 12.10 6.88
CA ASN A 282 -10.59 12.97 7.69
C ASN A 282 -11.04 12.36 9.02
N ASP A 283 -10.31 11.39 9.57
CA ASP A 283 -10.57 10.83 10.90
C ASP A 283 -9.57 11.38 11.92
N HIS A 284 -10.04 12.23 12.83
CA HIS A 284 -9.20 12.82 13.88
C HIS A 284 -8.78 11.81 14.97
N VAL A 285 -9.51 10.70 15.12
CA VAL A 285 -9.24 9.66 16.13
C VAL A 285 -8.30 8.59 15.56
N ASN A 286 -8.41 8.31 14.26
CA ASN A 286 -7.58 7.37 13.54
C ASN A 286 -6.96 8.04 12.30
N PRO A 287 -6.08 9.05 12.49
CA PRO A 287 -5.44 9.75 11.38
C PRO A 287 -4.52 8.82 10.61
N ILE A 288 -4.10 9.26 9.42
CA ILE A 288 -3.22 8.48 8.55
C ILE A 288 -1.88 8.18 9.25
N ASN A 289 -1.50 6.91 9.30
CA ASN A 289 -0.21 6.41 9.76
C ASN A 289 0.68 6.20 8.53
N PHE A 290 1.48 7.21 8.19
CA PHE A 290 2.38 7.23 7.04
C PHE A 290 3.81 7.31 7.55
N GLY A 291 4.63 6.29 7.31
CA GLY A 291 5.94 6.17 7.97
C GLY A 291 6.60 4.82 7.72
N PHE A 292 7.58 4.42 8.52
CA PHE A 292 8.27 3.15 8.36
C PHE A 292 8.15 2.26 9.61
N GLY A 293 8.07 0.95 9.42
CA GLY A 293 7.69 -0.02 10.46
C GLY A 293 8.47 -1.33 10.41
N ASP A 294 9.79 -1.25 10.23
CA ASP A 294 10.71 -2.38 10.38
C ASP A 294 11.65 -2.15 11.56
N GLU A 295 11.21 -2.57 12.75
CA GLU A 295 12.05 -2.56 13.96
C GLU A 295 13.07 -3.72 13.97
N MET A 296 12.95 -4.64 13.03
CA MET A 296 13.82 -5.81 12.90
C MET A 296 15.04 -5.52 12.03
N ASP A 297 15.11 -4.33 11.43
CA ASP A 297 16.27 -3.86 10.68
C ASP A 297 17.43 -3.54 11.61
N ASP A 298 18.66 -3.91 11.22
CA ASP A 298 19.83 -3.69 12.08
C ASP A 298 20.13 -2.19 12.30
N HIS A 299 19.77 -1.33 11.35
CA HIS A 299 19.93 0.12 11.50
C HIS A 299 18.90 0.73 12.46
N TYR A 300 17.77 0.06 12.72
CA TYR A 300 16.78 0.55 13.68
C TYR A 300 17.39 0.68 15.08
N LYS A 301 18.23 -0.28 15.48
CA LYS A 301 18.98 -0.18 16.76
C LYS A 301 19.93 1.00 16.78
N LEU A 302 20.53 1.36 15.64
CA LEU A 302 21.38 2.55 15.55
C LEU A 302 20.56 3.82 15.73
N ILE A 303 19.37 3.87 15.14
CA ILE A 303 18.39 4.95 15.32
C ILE A 303 18.02 5.10 16.80
N GLU A 304 17.63 4.02 17.49
CA GLU A 304 17.27 4.08 18.92
C GLU A 304 18.42 4.59 19.79
N ASN A 305 19.66 4.22 19.47
CA ASN A 305 20.85 4.64 20.21
C ASN A 305 21.25 6.10 19.96
N THR A 306 20.66 6.81 19.00
CA THR A 306 20.93 8.25 18.77
C THR A 306 20.46 9.13 19.92
N ASN A 307 19.47 8.68 20.69
CA ASN A 307 18.78 9.46 21.73
C ASN A 307 18.20 10.81 21.20
N ASP A 308 17.86 10.86 19.91
CA ASP A 308 17.20 11.99 19.25
C ASP A 308 15.85 11.54 18.67
N ASN A 309 14.76 12.06 19.25
CA ASN A 309 13.40 11.72 18.86
C ASN A 309 13.06 12.11 17.42
N ASN A 310 13.81 13.00 16.78
CA ASN A 310 13.60 13.33 15.37
C ASN A 310 13.77 12.10 14.46
N TYR A 311 14.61 11.13 14.85
CA TYR A 311 14.75 9.88 14.08
C TYR A 311 13.57 8.90 14.26
N LEU A 312 12.79 9.07 15.32
CA LEU A 312 11.65 8.21 15.66
C LEU A 312 10.30 8.80 15.22
N GLU A 313 10.28 10.06 14.76
CA GLU A 313 9.06 10.82 14.46
C GLU A 313 8.11 10.09 13.49
N ASN A 314 8.66 9.47 12.45
CA ASN A 314 7.89 8.78 11.41
C ASN A 314 7.95 7.25 11.52
N ILE A 315 8.19 6.70 12.71
CA ILE A 315 8.16 5.25 12.95
C ILE A 315 6.73 4.81 13.32
N LYS A 316 6.16 3.88 12.54
CA LYS A 316 4.74 3.47 12.66
C LYS A 316 4.38 2.88 14.01
N SER A 317 5.32 2.21 14.68
CA SER A 317 5.05 1.58 15.98
C SER A 317 4.58 2.56 17.05
N PHE A 318 5.14 3.78 17.06
CA PHE A 318 4.64 4.84 17.95
C PHE A 318 3.29 5.39 17.47
N MET A 319 3.07 5.48 16.16
CA MET A 319 1.78 5.90 15.61
C MET A 319 0.63 4.95 15.97
N TYR A 320 0.89 3.64 16.01
CA TYR A 320 -0.10 2.63 16.40
C TYR A 320 -0.56 2.73 17.86
N LEU A 321 0.17 3.47 18.71
CA LEU A 321 -0.23 3.74 20.10
C LEU A 321 -1.28 4.85 20.22
N ASN A 322 -1.51 5.63 19.15
CA ASN A 322 -2.47 6.74 19.16
C ASN A 322 -3.93 6.28 19.33
N ASN A 323 -4.22 5.00 19.07
CA ASN A 323 -5.56 4.44 19.27
C ASN A 323 -5.52 2.94 19.60
N SER A 324 -6.70 2.35 19.77
CA SER A 324 -6.84 0.95 20.19
C SER A 324 -6.74 -0.09 19.05
N ASN A 325 -6.51 0.31 17.80
CA ASN A 325 -6.59 -0.59 16.64
C ASN A 325 -5.56 -1.71 16.69
N TYR A 326 -4.29 -1.39 17.02
CA TYR A 326 -3.27 -2.42 17.16
C TYR A 326 -3.57 -3.37 18.32
N LYS A 327 -4.06 -2.86 19.46
CA LYS A 327 -4.50 -3.70 20.58
C LYS A 327 -5.69 -4.60 20.21
N LYS A 328 -6.65 -4.11 19.42
CA LYS A 328 -7.77 -4.92 18.91
C LYS A 328 -7.26 -6.05 18.01
N LEU A 329 -6.29 -5.77 17.13
CA LEU A 329 -5.65 -6.79 16.32
C LEU A 329 -4.98 -7.86 17.19
N LEU A 330 -4.17 -7.45 18.18
CA LEU A 330 -3.51 -8.38 19.10
C LEU A 330 -4.52 -9.25 19.86
N ASN A 331 -5.61 -8.67 20.35
CA ASN A 331 -6.66 -9.44 21.02
C ASN A 331 -7.31 -10.46 20.07
N TRP A 332 -7.55 -10.07 18.81
CA TRP A 332 -8.18 -10.95 17.82
C TRP A 332 -7.27 -12.14 17.44
N ILE A 333 -5.99 -11.91 17.14
CA ILE A 333 -5.05 -12.99 16.77
C ILE A 333 -4.77 -13.96 17.94
N ASN A 334 -4.87 -13.48 19.18
CA ASN A 334 -4.72 -14.31 20.38
C ASN A 334 -5.94 -15.19 20.67
N ASN A 335 -7.12 -14.84 20.15
CA ASN A 335 -8.38 -15.48 20.55
C ASN A 335 -8.56 -16.90 19.99
N SER A 336 -8.15 -17.16 18.75
CA SER A 336 -8.45 -18.43 18.06
C SER A 336 -7.56 -18.63 16.83
N LYS A 337 -7.48 -19.86 16.32
CA LYS A 337 -6.77 -20.19 15.07
C LYS A 337 -7.39 -19.48 13.86
N PHE A 338 -6.54 -18.98 12.97
CA PHE A 338 -6.95 -18.25 11.78
C PHE A 338 -6.08 -18.55 10.56
N GLN A 339 -6.65 -18.34 9.38
CA GLN A 339 -5.98 -18.30 8.10
C GLN A 339 -5.84 -16.85 7.63
N VAL A 340 -4.67 -16.50 7.09
CA VAL A 340 -4.41 -15.18 6.52
C VAL A 340 -4.65 -15.20 5.02
N PHE A 341 -5.43 -14.24 4.52
CA PHE A 341 -5.57 -13.97 3.09
C PHE A 341 -4.88 -12.66 2.76
N ILE A 342 -3.99 -12.67 1.77
CA ILE A 342 -3.30 -11.46 1.30
C ILE A 342 -3.97 -11.01 0.01
N MET A 343 -4.57 -9.82 0.02
CA MET A 343 -5.31 -9.25 -1.11
C MET A 343 -4.82 -7.82 -1.38
N GLY A 344 -4.02 -7.67 -2.43
CA GLY A 344 -3.54 -6.34 -2.85
C GLY A 344 -2.58 -5.63 -1.87
N HIS A 345 -2.12 -6.31 -0.82
CA HIS A 345 -1.04 -5.82 0.05
C HIS A 345 0.31 -6.24 -0.53
N SER A 346 1.28 -5.32 -0.58
CA SER A 346 2.62 -5.56 -1.17
C SER A 346 3.52 -6.43 -0.28
N CYS A 347 3.17 -6.58 0.99
CA CYS A 347 4.01 -7.13 2.05
C CYS A 347 5.37 -6.42 2.12
N GLY A 348 5.42 -5.11 1.91
CA GLY A 348 6.63 -4.29 1.98
C GLY A 348 7.29 -4.30 3.37
N LEU A 349 8.53 -3.80 3.44
CA LEU A 349 9.27 -3.71 4.70
C LEU A 349 8.69 -2.66 5.65
N SER A 350 8.01 -1.64 5.14
CA SER A 350 7.39 -0.60 5.97
C SER A 350 6.33 -1.11 6.96
N ASP A 351 5.85 -2.35 6.83
CA ASP A 351 4.92 -3.01 7.76
C ASP A 351 5.51 -4.25 8.45
N ARG A 352 6.83 -4.49 8.34
CA ARG A 352 7.49 -5.75 8.71
C ARG A 352 7.25 -6.20 10.14
N THR A 353 7.37 -5.31 11.13
CA THR A 353 7.17 -5.68 12.54
C THR A 353 5.77 -6.26 12.78
N MET A 354 4.75 -5.65 12.18
CA MET A 354 3.36 -6.10 12.32
C MET A 354 3.10 -7.40 11.56
N LEU A 355 3.59 -7.50 10.33
CA LEU A 355 3.42 -8.71 9.51
C LEU A 355 4.15 -9.90 10.14
N ASN A 356 5.35 -9.71 10.71
CA ASN A 356 6.03 -10.74 11.48
C ASN A 356 5.19 -11.21 12.66
N THR A 357 4.64 -10.26 13.44
CA THR A 357 3.77 -10.56 14.60
C THR A 357 2.57 -11.43 14.19
N ILE A 358 1.94 -11.14 13.05
CA ILE A 358 0.80 -11.92 12.53
C ILE A 358 1.25 -13.28 12.00
N PHE A 359 2.24 -13.30 11.11
CA PHE A 359 2.63 -14.50 10.37
C PHE A 359 3.30 -15.56 11.24
N GLU A 360 4.13 -15.16 12.21
CA GLU A 360 4.76 -16.09 13.15
C GLU A 360 3.88 -16.41 14.36
N HIS A 361 2.69 -15.80 14.48
CA HIS A 361 1.74 -16.12 15.55
C HIS A 361 1.37 -17.61 15.55
N HIS A 362 1.29 -18.24 16.72
CA HIS A 362 0.99 -19.68 16.86
C HIS A 362 -0.41 -20.05 16.32
N ASN A 363 -1.37 -19.13 16.45
CA ASN A 363 -2.71 -19.27 15.88
C ASN A 363 -2.80 -19.00 14.38
N CYS A 364 -1.78 -18.39 13.74
CA CYS A 364 -1.75 -18.25 12.29
C CYS A 364 -1.37 -19.60 11.68
N ARG A 365 -2.32 -20.27 11.04
CA ARG A 365 -2.15 -21.65 10.55
C ARG A 365 -1.82 -21.74 9.06
N SER A 366 -2.19 -20.73 8.29
CA SER A 366 -2.05 -20.73 6.83
C SER A 366 -2.02 -19.30 6.29
N ILE A 367 -1.28 -19.05 5.22
CA ILE A 367 -1.15 -17.77 4.53
C ILE A 367 -1.39 -18.01 3.04
N LYS A 368 -2.52 -17.52 2.54
CA LYS A 368 -2.95 -17.66 1.16
C LYS A 368 -2.86 -16.34 0.42
N VAL A 369 -2.21 -16.34 -0.75
CA VAL A 369 -1.98 -15.14 -1.56
C VAL A 369 -2.97 -15.09 -2.71
N PHE A 370 -3.75 -14.01 -2.80
CA PHE A 370 -4.56 -13.69 -3.97
C PHE A 370 -3.77 -12.70 -4.82
N TYR A 371 -3.08 -13.23 -5.84
CA TYR A 371 -2.09 -12.48 -6.60
C TYR A 371 -2.73 -11.67 -7.73
N TYR A 372 -2.02 -10.65 -8.21
CA TYR A 372 -2.40 -9.93 -9.42
C TYR A 372 -1.90 -10.68 -10.64
N GLU A 373 -2.73 -10.79 -11.68
CA GLU A 373 -2.36 -11.39 -12.97
C GLU A 373 -2.79 -10.46 -14.12
N ARG A 374 -1.86 -10.19 -15.04
CA ARG A 374 -2.11 -9.42 -16.26
C ARG A 374 -1.26 -9.97 -17.41
N ASN A 375 -1.89 -10.22 -18.56
CA ASN A 375 -1.21 -10.66 -19.78
C ASN A 375 -0.30 -11.88 -19.58
N GLY A 376 -0.73 -12.85 -18.77
CA GLY A 376 0.02 -14.08 -18.46
C GLY A 376 1.24 -13.88 -17.54
N LYS A 377 1.42 -12.69 -16.95
CA LYS A 377 2.38 -12.41 -15.89
C LYS A 377 1.64 -12.17 -14.58
N ASP A 378 2.19 -12.69 -13.50
CA ASP A 378 1.66 -12.49 -12.15
C ASP A 378 2.74 -12.04 -11.16
N ASN A 379 2.29 -11.51 -10.01
CA ASN A 379 3.17 -11.05 -8.94
C ASN A 379 3.27 -12.03 -7.75
N PHE A 380 2.85 -13.29 -7.90
CA PHE A 380 2.88 -14.25 -6.78
C PHE A 380 4.31 -14.45 -6.25
N LYS A 381 5.29 -14.58 -7.15
CA LYS A 381 6.70 -14.74 -6.77
C LYS A 381 7.23 -13.53 -5.98
N GLU A 382 6.86 -12.33 -6.40
CA GLU A 382 7.28 -11.09 -5.74
C GLU A 382 6.68 -10.98 -4.34
N ILE A 383 5.37 -11.19 -4.21
CA ILE A 383 4.68 -11.17 -2.91
C ILE A 383 5.29 -12.20 -1.96
N THR A 384 5.54 -13.43 -2.43
CA THR A 384 6.14 -14.48 -1.59
C THR A 384 7.59 -14.19 -1.19
N GLN A 385 8.37 -13.54 -2.05
CA GLN A 385 9.69 -13.02 -1.68
C GLN A 385 9.58 -11.94 -0.61
N ASN A 386 8.59 -11.05 -0.71
CA ASN A 386 8.31 -10.02 0.29
C ASN A 386 7.89 -10.63 1.63
N ILE A 387 6.94 -11.56 1.63
CA ILE A 387 6.54 -12.36 2.80
C ILE A 387 7.75 -13.02 3.47
N SER A 388 8.69 -13.55 2.67
CA SER A 388 9.86 -14.23 3.23
C SER A 388 10.70 -13.36 4.15
N ARG A 389 10.71 -12.03 3.95
CA ARG A 389 11.48 -11.08 4.78
C ARG A 389 10.85 -10.91 6.18
N HIS A 390 9.57 -11.24 6.33
CA HIS A 390 8.82 -11.13 7.59
C HIS A 390 8.94 -12.35 8.50
N PHE A 391 9.67 -13.39 8.08
CA PHE A 391 9.90 -14.59 8.89
C PHE A 391 11.34 -14.64 9.43
N ASN A 392 11.45 -14.81 10.74
CA ASN A 392 12.69 -15.21 11.41
C ASN A 392 13.02 -16.67 11.10
N LYS A 393 12.01 -17.55 11.11
CA LYS A 393 12.18 -18.99 10.84
C LYS A 393 11.65 -19.36 9.46
N LYS A 394 12.54 -19.65 8.52
CA LYS A 394 12.17 -20.01 7.13
C LYS A 394 11.43 -21.35 7.01
N THR A 395 11.52 -22.23 8.01
CA THR A 395 10.73 -23.46 8.07
C THR A 395 9.25 -23.13 8.28
N LEU A 396 8.93 -22.28 9.27
CA LEU A 396 7.56 -21.81 9.52
C LEU A 396 6.94 -21.15 8.29
N MET A 397 7.73 -20.38 7.54
CA MET A 397 7.27 -19.78 6.29
C MET A 397 6.76 -20.84 5.29
N ARG A 398 7.55 -21.90 5.05
CA ARG A 398 7.20 -22.96 4.10
C ARG A 398 6.04 -23.82 4.58
N GLU A 399 5.88 -23.96 5.90
CA GLU A 399 4.76 -24.69 6.50
C GLU A 399 3.44 -23.92 6.39
N LYS A 400 3.47 -22.59 6.49
CA LYS A 400 2.25 -21.75 6.51
C LYS A 400 1.87 -21.21 5.14
N LEU A 401 2.84 -20.97 4.25
CA LEU A 401 2.57 -20.35 2.95
C LEU A 401 1.92 -21.35 2.01
N VAL A 402 0.74 -21.01 1.50
CA VAL A 402 -0.01 -21.86 0.57
C VAL A 402 0.63 -21.84 -0.82
N ASP A 403 0.73 -23.00 -1.44
CA ASP A 403 1.26 -23.17 -2.79
C ASP A 403 0.47 -22.36 -3.84
N LYS A 404 1.17 -21.94 -4.89
CA LYS A 404 0.55 -21.20 -6.00
C LYS A 404 -0.61 -21.97 -6.65
N SER A 405 -0.50 -23.29 -6.76
CA SER A 405 -1.52 -24.16 -7.35
C SER A 405 -2.85 -24.18 -6.60
N LEU A 406 -2.84 -23.78 -5.32
CA LEU A 406 -4.02 -23.67 -4.46
C LEU A 406 -4.46 -22.21 -4.26
N SER A 407 -3.67 -21.27 -4.80
CA SER A 407 -3.95 -19.84 -4.83
C SER A 407 -4.63 -19.45 -6.14
N CYS A 408 -5.24 -18.28 -6.19
CA CYS A 408 -5.87 -17.77 -7.41
C CYS A 408 -5.63 -16.27 -7.60
N PRO A 409 -5.78 -15.75 -8.83
CA PRO A 409 -5.75 -14.32 -9.05
C PRO A 409 -6.86 -13.61 -8.28
N LEU A 410 -6.55 -12.46 -7.69
CA LEU A 410 -7.56 -11.55 -7.16
C LEU A 410 -8.41 -11.04 -8.34
N PRO A 411 -9.74 -11.23 -8.34
CA PRO A 411 -10.59 -10.72 -9.42
C PRO A 411 -10.41 -9.21 -9.58
N GLN A 412 -10.27 -8.78 -10.83
CA GLN A 412 -10.14 -7.38 -11.21
C GLN A 412 -11.47 -6.91 -11.79
N GLU A 413 -11.93 -5.71 -11.43
CA GLU A 413 -13.05 -5.10 -12.16
C GLU A 413 -12.58 -4.76 -13.58
N GLY A 414 -13.00 -5.57 -14.55
CA GLY A 414 -12.61 -5.41 -15.95
C GLY A 414 -12.99 -4.05 -16.53
N GLY A 415 -12.03 -3.43 -17.23
CA GLY A 415 -12.32 -2.45 -18.29
C GLY A 415 -12.03 -0.98 -18.01
N PHE A 416 -11.43 -0.60 -16.89
CA PHE A 416 -10.65 0.65 -16.91
C PHE A 416 -9.34 0.36 -17.61
N ASP A 417 -9.35 0.58 -18.92
CA ASP A 417 -8.13 0.80 -19.66
C ASP A 417 -7.32 1.85 -18.90
N TYR A 418 -6.17 1.45 -18.39
CA TYR A 418 -5.14 2.34 -17.85
C TYR A 418 -4.54 3.24 -18.96
N HIS A 419 -5.31 3.63 -19.97
CA HIS A 419 -4.91 4.46 -21.10
C HIS A 419 -4.69 5.93 -20.77
N LEU A 420 -4.63 6.31 -19.49
CA LEU A 420 -4.08 7.61 -19.10
C LEU A 420 -2.68 7.54 -18.50
N TYR A 421 -2.13 6.35 -18.22
CA TYR A 421 -0.75 6.22 -17.73
C TYR A 421 -0.11 4.96 -18.33
N PRO A 422 0.77 5.08 -19.34
CA PRO A 422 1.51 3.95 -19.85
C PRO A 422 2.43 3.43 -18.74
N LEU A 423 2.06 2.29 -18.16
CA LEU A 423 2.99 1.40 -17.45
C LEU A 423 3.67 0.54 -18.51
N TYR A 424 4.80 1.02 -19.01
CA TYR A 424 5.85 0.22 -19.63
C TYR A 424 7.17 0.53 -18.96
#